data_AF-A0A915IHY8-F1
#
_entry.id   AF-A0A915IHY8-F1
#
_cell.length_a   1.000
_cell.length_b   1.000
_cell.length_c   1.000
_cell.angle_alpha   90.00
_cell.angle_beta   90.00
_cell.angle_gamma   90.00
#
_symmetry.space_group_name_H-M   'P 1'
#
loop_
_entity.id
_entity.type
_entity.pdbx_description
1 polymer ?
#
loop_
_entity_poly.entity_id
_entity_poly.type
_entity_poly.pdbx_seq_one_letter_code
_entity_poly.pdbx_strand_id
1 'polypeptide(L)'
;MYKTKRQGEKVNENQETEIRKKTKNTDNLCLARALVLAKARIDKDPHLDTIKRGESSRKTLQQELAKKLQKDVGLEHFDQACRLDEVQKFQDYLTPDYQIKIYSKDHYNGLIYKGPKAEKILHLFLHDHHFDIITKVPAFLGKSYYCDICDKGYSNSEDHCRIKQGCLGC
;
A
#
# COMPACT_ATOMS: atom_id res chain seq x y z
N MET A 1 15.76 14.17 -39.22
CA MET A 1 14.93 15.10 -38.41
C MET A 1 14.22 14.31 -37.33
N TYR A 2 14.72 14.35 -36.10
CA TYR A 2 14.12 13.69 -34.94
C TYR A 2 12.89 14.47 -34.51
N LYS A 3 11.71 13.86 -34.55
CA LYS A 3 10.51 14.40 -33.89
C LYS A 3 10.50 13.90 -32.44
N THR A 4 10.85 14.80 -31.54
CA THR A 4 10.62 14.72 -30.10
C THR A 4 9.17 14.35 -29.79
N LYS A 5 8.93 13.24 -29.08
CA LYS A 5 7.66 12.98 -28.41
C LYS A 5 7.77 13.44 -26.95
N ARG A 6 7.22 14.62 -26.67
CA ARG A 6 6.61 14.92 -25.36
C ARG A 6 5.13 14.60 -25.50
N GLN A 7 4.60 13.71 -24.69
CA GLN A 7 3.19 13.69 -24.31
C GLN A 7 3.09 12.89 -23.02
N GLY A 8 2.71 13.57 -21.94
CA GLY A 8 2.29 12.92 -20.72
C GLY A 8 1.10 12.03 -21.04
N GLU A 9 1.27 10.74 -20.83
CA GLU A 9 0.17 9.78 -20.90
C GLU A 9 -0.75 10.04 -19.71
N LYS A 10 -1.97 10.48 -20.02
CA LYS A 10 -3.08 10.43 -19.07
C LYS A 10 -3.31 8.96 -18.76
N VAL A 11 -2.87 8.52 -17.58
CA VAL A 11 -3.21 7.19 -17.05
C VAL A 11 -4.73 7.13 -16.97
N ASN A 12 -5.34 6.13 -17.61
CA ASN A 12 -6.79 6.03 -17.64
C ASN A 12 -7.32 5.57 -16.27
N GLU A 13 -8.53 5.98 -15.91
CA GLU A 13 -9.16 5.68 -14.61
C GLU A 13 -9.26 4.17 -14.32
N ASN A 14 -9.33 3.32 -15.36
CA ASN A 14 -9.32 1.87 -15.22
C ASN A 14 -7.92 1.30 -14.89
N GLN A 15 -6.84 1.91 -15.39
CA GLN A 15 -5.45 1.54 -15.10
C GLN A 15 -5.07 1.96 -13.67
N GLU A 16 -5.58 3.08 -13.18
CA GLU A 16 -5.41 3.49 -11.78
C GLU A 16 -5.97 2.45 -10.80
N THR A 17 -7.10 1.80 -11.12
CA THR A 17 -7.74 0.80 -10.24
C THR A 17 -6.99 -0.54 -10.11
N GLU A 18 -6.13 -0.86 -11.07
CA GLU A 18 -5.28 -2.06 -11.07
C GLU A 18 -3.94 -1.84 -10.35
N ILE A 19 -3.51 -0.58 -10.25
CA ILE A 19 -2.27 -0.14 -9.60
C ILE A 19 -2.51 0.18 -8.12
N ARG A 20 -3.66 0.77 -7.83
CA ARG A 20 -4.13 1.11 -6.49
C ARG A 20 -5.56 0.59 -6.31
N LYS A 21 -5.78 -0.23 -5.29
CA LYS A 21 -7.14 -0.66 -4.98
C LYS A 21 -7.73 0.28 -3.94
N LYS A 22 -8.71 1.08 -4.38
CA LYS A 22 -9.49 1.95 -3.49
C LYS A 22 -10.23 1.13 -2.44
N THR A 23 -9.98 1.42 -1.18
CA THR A 23 -10.72 0.93 -0.03
C THR A 23 -11.99 1.75 0.06
N LYS A 24 -13.03 1.40 -0.72
CA LYS A 24 -14.31 2.13 -0.68
C LYS A 24 -14.90 2.01 0.72
N ASN A 25 -14.77 3.06 1.53
CA ASN A 25 -15.38 3.15 2.82
C ASN A 25 -15.89 4.58 3.11
N THR A 26 -16.96 4.64 3.89
CA THR A 26 -17.50 5.87 4.47
C THR A 26 -17.22 5.96 5.97
N ASP A 27 -16.59 4.92 6.53
CA ASP A 27 -16.16 4.85 7.92
C ASP A 27 -14.69 5.23 8.10
N ASN A 28 -14.32 5.44 9.37
CA ASN A 28 -12.97 5.85 9.76
C ASN A 28 -11.95 4.69 9.84
N LEU A 29 -12.29 3.52 9.29
CA LEU A 29 -11.48 2.31 9.36
C LEU A 29 -10.51 2.14 8.18
N CYS A 30 -10.24 3.21 7.41
CA CYS A 30 -9.56 3.09 6.11
C CYS A 30 -8.18 2.41 6.23
N LEU A 31 -7.39 2.75 7.24
CA LEU A 31 -6.10 2.10 7.51
C LEU A 31 -6.27 0.60 7.80
N ALA A 32 -7.12 0.24 8.78
CA ALA A 32 -7.33 -1.14 9.17
C ALA A 32 -7.91 -1.98 8.01
N ARG A 33 -8.85 -1.43 7.23
CA ARG A 33 -9.42 -2.09 6.03
C ARG A 33 -8.37 -2.28 4.94
N ALA A 34 -7.50 -1.31 4.72
CA ALA A 34 -6.41 -1.41 3.75
C ALA A 34 -5.41 -2.50 4.18
N LEU A 35 -5.04 -2.57 5.46
CA LEU A 35 -4.17 -3.61 6.00
C LEU A 35 -4.78 -5.01 5.86
N VAL A 36 -6.06 -5.17 6.23
CA VAL A 36 -6.80 -6.43 6.06
C VAL A 36 -6.77 -6.88 4.59
N LEU A 37 -7.05 -5.96 3.66
CA LEU A 37 -7.06 -6.28 2.24
C LEU A 37 -5.66 -6.61 1.71
N ALA A 38 -4.63 -5.84 2.10
CA ALA A 38 -3.25 -6.09 1.70
C ALA A 38 -2.77 -7.45 2.20
N LYS A 39 -3.03 -7.77 3.47
CA LYS A 39 -2.69 -9.06 4.09
C LYS A 39 -3.37 -10.22 3.36
N ALA A 40 -4.68 -10.12 3.14
CA ALA A 40 -5.45 -11.15 2.44
C ALA A 40 -4.91 -11.42 1.02
N ARG A 41 -4.41 -10.38 0.33
CA ARG A 41 -3.79 -10.54 -0.99
C ARG A 41 -2.45 -11.26 -0.92
N ILE A 42 -1.57 -10.87 -0.01
CA ILE A 42 -0.24 -11.47 0.13
C ILE A 42 -0.36 -12.93 0.55
N ASP A 43 -1.24 -13.22 1.50
CA ASP A 43 -1.44 -14.58 2.02
C ASP A 43 -2.24 -15.48 1.08
N LYS A 44 -2.76 -14.94 -0.03
CA LYS A 44 -3.68 -15.63 -0.94
C LYS A 44 -4.88 -16.21 -0.19
N ASP A 45 -5.47 -15.39 0.68
CA ASP A 45 -6.59 -15.77 1.54
C ASP A 45 -7.75 -16.35 0.71
N PRO A 46 -8.32 -17.50 1.07
CA PRO A 46 -9.40 -18.13 0.31
C PRO A 46 -10.67 -17.27 0.24
N HIS A 47 -10.86 -16.34 1.17
CA HIS A 47 -11.96 -15.39 1.21
C HIS A 47 -11.63 -14.03 0.60
N LEU A 48 -10.48 -13.91 -0.10
CA LEU A 48 -10.01 -12.66 -0.68
C LEU A 48 -11.09 -11.95 -1.52
N ASP A 49 -11.89 -12.67 -2.30
CA ASP A 49 -12.93 -12.03 -3.13
C ASP A 49 -14.11 -11.50 -2.31
N THR A 50 -14.36 -12.07 -1.13
CA THR A 50 -15.33 -11.52 -0.16
C THR A 50 -14.74 -10.29 0.53
N ILE A 51 -13.46 -10.34 0.92
CA ILE A 51 -12.75 -9.22 1.56
C ILE A 51 -12.63 -8.03 0.59
N LYS A 52 -12.29 -8.27 -0.68
CA LYS A 52 -12.16 -7.26 -1.75
C LYS A 52 -13.46 -6.52 -2.05
N ARG A 53 -14.61 -7.20 -1.97
CA ARG A 53 -15.91 -6.63 -2.36
C ARG A 53 -16.29 -5.39 -1.56
N GLY A 54 -15.76 -5.26 -0.34
CA GLY A 54 -15.94 -4.07 0.49
C GLY A 54 -17.42 -3.70 0.69
N GLU A 55 -17.67 -2.44 1.06
CA GLU A 55 -18.90 -1.82 1.60
C GLU A 55 -20.20 -1.92 0.76
N SER A 56 -20.26 -2.80 -0.24
CA SER A 56 -21.47 -3.08 -1.02
C SER A 56 -22.62 -3.67 -0.16
N SER A 57 -22.35 -4.04 1.09
CA SER A 57 -23.36 -4.27 2.13
C SER A 57 -22.91 -3.63 3.46
N ARG A 58 -23.87 -3.17 4.27
CA ARG A 58 -23.64 -2.39 5.51
C ARG A 58 -22.92 -3.16 6.65
N LYS A 59 -22.49 -4.40 6.41
CA LYS A 59 -21.62 -5.23 7.26
C LYS A 59 -20.87 -6.22 6.36
N THR A 60 -19.63 -5.91 6.01
CA THR A 60 -18.80 -6.80 5.19
C THR A 60 -17.73 -7.46 6.05
N LEU A 61 -17.32 -8.66 5.66
CA LEU A 61 -16.20 -9.38 6.30
C LEU A 61 -14.96 -8.49 6.44
N GLN A 62 -14.69 -7.62 5.45
CA GLN A 62 -13.61 -6.63 5.53
C GLN A 62 -13.78 -5.68 6.72
N GLN A 63 -14.98 -5.15 6.95
CA GLN A 63 -15.25 -4.23 8.05
C GLN A 63 -15.14 -4.94 9.41
N GLU A 64 -15.63 -6.17 9.52
CA GLU A 64 -15.53 -6.97 10.75
C GLU A 64 -14.07 -7.27 11.10
N LEU A 65 -13.29 -7.72 10.12
CA LEU A 65 -11.85 -7.95 10.28
C LEU A 65 -11.09 -6.65 10.60
N ALA A 66 -11.47 -5.52 9.99
CA ALA A 66 -10.85 -4.23 10.26
C ALA A 66 -11.14 -3.74 11.69
N LYS A 67 -12.38 -3.84 12.15
CA LYS A 67 -12.75 -3.52 13.54
C LYS A 67 -12.02 -4.42 14.52
N LYS A 68 -11.94 -5.72 14.23
CA LYS A 68 -11.20 -6.68 15.05
C LYS A 68 -9.72 -6.28 15.12
N LEU A 69 -9.07 -6.08 13.98
CA LEU A 69 -7.67 -5.66 13.92
C LEU A 69 -7.43 -4.38 14.73
N GLN A 70 -8.30 -3.38 14.60
CA GLN A 70 -8.17 -2.12 15.33
C GLN A 70 -8.28 -2.32 16.86
N LYS A 71 -9.19 -3.19 17.32
CA LYS A 71 -9.27 -3.58 18.73
C LYS A 71 -8.03 -4.34 19.20
N ASP A 72 -7.55 -5.26 18.38
CA ASP A 72 -6.39 -6.11 18.71
C ASP A 72 -5.12 -5.27 18.91
N VAL A 73 -5.00 -4.11 18.24
CA VAL A 73 -3.91 -3.14 18.45
C VAL A 73 -4.18 -2.11 19.55
N GLY A 74 -5.28 -2.28 20.32
CA GLY A 74 -5.65 -1.41 21.43
C GLY A 74 -6.16 -0.02 21.02
N LEU A 75 -6.75 0.10 19.82
CA LEU A 75 -7.41 1.33 19.38
C LEU A 75 -8.93 1.15 19.48
N GLU A 76 -9.57 2.01 20.27
CA GLU A 76 -11.02 1.93 20.54
C GLU A 76 -11.82 3.06 19.87
N HIS A 77 -11.16 4.03 19.24
CA HIS A 77 -11.81 5.10 18.48
C HIS A 77 -12.22 4.61 17.08
N PHE A 78 -13.51 4.50 16.84
CA PHE A 78 -14.07 4.12 15.52
C PHE A 78 -14.71 5.30 14.78
N ASP A 79 -14.82 6.44 15.46
CA ASP A 79 -15.39 7.70 15.01
C ASP A 79 -14.34 8.67 14.45
N GLN A 80 -13.06 8.33 14.57
CA GLN A 80 -11.93 9.12 14.07
C GLN A 80 -11.01 8.27 13.20
N ALA A 81 -10.51 8.84 12.11
CA ALA A 81 -9.60 8.15 11.20
C ALA A 81 -8.26 7.88 11.90
N CYS A 82 -7.71 6.69 11.67
CA CYS A 82 -6.39 6.36 12.20
C CYS A 82 -5.32 7.32 11.64
N ARG A 83 -4.46 7.80 12.51
CA ARG A 83 -3.38 8.73 12.17
C ARG A 83 -2.08 7.99 11.86
N LEU A 84 -1.12 8.68 11.24
CA LEU A 84 0.18 8.11 10.87
C LEU A 84 0.98 7.63 12.10
N ASP A 85 0.87 8.33 13.23
CA ASP A 85 1.50 7.95 14.51
C ASP A 85 0.94 6.65 15.10
N GLU A 86 -0.27 6.25 14.69
CA GLU A 86 -0.90 5.01 15.14
C GLU A 86 -0.49 3.79 14.32
N VAL A 87 0.11 4.01 13.13
CA VAL A 87 0.61 2.94 12.26
C VAL A 87 1.60 2.05 12.99
N GLN A 88 2.37 2.60 13.93
CA GLN A 88 3.34 1.82 14.70
C GLN A 88 2.66 0.68 15.47
N LYS A 89 1.47 0.89 16.05
CA LYS A 89 0.74 -0.16 16.77
C LYS A 89 0.35 -1.33 15.86
N PHE A 90 -0.06 -1.02 14.63
CA PHE A 90 -0.34 -2.03 13.62
C PHE A 90 0.92 -2.74 13.17
N GLN A 91 2.04 -2.02 13.01
CA GLN A 91 3.32 -2.63 12.68
C GLN A 91 3.78 -3.59 13.76
N ASP A 92 3.73 -3.19 15.03
CA ASP A 92 4.14 -4.03 16.16
C ASP A 92 3.32 -5.32 16.23
N TYR A 93 2.00 -5.22 16.02
CA TYR A 93 1.10 -6.38 15.99
C TYR A 93 1.38 -7.34 14.82
N LEU A 94 1.83 -6.80 13.67
CA LEU A 94 2.12 -7.60 12.48
C LEU A 94 3.57 -8.11 12.41
N THR A 95 4.43 -7.68 13.32
CA THR A 95 5.80 -8.18 13.45
C THR A 95 5.80 -9.60 14.04
N PRO A 96 6.66 -10.52 13.56
CA PRO A 96 7.74 -10.32 12.58
C PRO A 96 7.33 -10.55 11.11
N ASP A 97 6.10 -10.96 10.86
CA ASP A 97 5.71 -11.54 9.57
C ASP A 97 5.55 -10.48 8.47
N TYR A 98 5.13 -9.26 8.80
CA TYR A 98 4.86 -8.20 7.82
C TYR A 98 5.59 -6.90 8.09
N GLN A 99 5.98 -6.23 7.01
CA GLN A 99 6.51 -4.87 7.00
C GLN A 99 5.48 -3.94 6.35
N ILE A 100 5.09 -2.87 7.02
CA ILE A 100 4.26 -1.81 6.46
C ILE A 100 5.16 -0.77 5.79
N LYS A 101 4.82 -0.41 4.54
CA LYS A 101 5.42 0.72 3.81
C LYS A 101 4.31 1.65 3.34
N ILE A 102 4.38 2.93 3.69
CA ILE A 102 3.34 3.92 3.35
C ILE A 102 3.95 5.00 2.46
N TYR A 103 3.33 5.22 1.31
CA TYR A 103 3.63 6.32 0.40
C TYR A 103 2.58 7.42 0.53
N SER A 104 2.94 8.68 0.30
CA SER A 104 2.03 9.81 0.46
C SER A 104 1.91 10.65 -0.80
N LYS A 105 0.67 11.02 -1.18
CA LYS A 105 0.39 12.00 -2.25
C LYS A 105 1.05 13.35 -1.96
N ASP A 106 0.97 13.79 -0.71
CA ASP A 106 1.48 15.09 -0.27
C ASP A 106 3.03 15.14 -0.30
N HIS A 107 3.67 13.99 -0.39
CA HIS A 107 5.12 13.83 -0.48
C HIS A 107 5.54 13.32 -1.88
N TYR A 108 4.79 13.68 -2.93
CA TYR A 108 5.07 13.29 -4.32
C TYR A 108 5.19 11.77 -4.51
N ASN A 109 4.30 11.00 -3.88
CA ASN A 109 4.33 9.53 -3.83
C ASN A 109 5.59 8.96 -3.17
N GLY A 110 6.29 9.74 -2.36
CA GLY A 110 7.44 9.32 -1.57
C GLY A 110 7.06 8.44 -0.38
N LEU A 111 8.00 7.58 0.04
CA LEU A 111 7.87 6.71 1.21
C LEU A 111 7.97 7.54 2.50
N ILE A 112 6.90 7.58 3.29
CA ILE A 112 6.80 8.37 4.54
C ILE A 112 6.83 7.51 5.81
N TYR A 113 6.59 6.20 5.69
CA TYR A 113 6.70 5.25 6.80
C TYR A 113 7.29 3.93 6.28
N LYS A 114 8.22 3.37 7.05
CA LYS A 114 8.84 2.07 6.79
C LYS A 114 9.01 1.32 8.11
N GLY A 115 8.26 0.25 8.29
CA GLY A 115 8.42 -0.62 9.45
C GLY A 115 9.70 -1.47 9.40
N PRO A 116 9.96 -2.31 10.43
CA PRO A 116 11.05 -3.26 10.43
C PRO A 116 11.02 -4.20 9.21
N LYS A 117 12.19 -4.68 8.77
CA LYS A 117 12.29 -5.57 7.61
C LYS A 117 11.57 -6.89 7.89
N ALA A 118 10.70 -7.30 6.98
CA ALA A 118 10.02 -8.59 6.98
C ALA A 118 9.97 -9.15 5.56
N GLU A 119 9.64 -10.43 5.42
CA GLU A 119 9.51 -11.09 4.12
C GLU A 119 8.28 -10.57 3.35
N LYS A 120 7.16 -10.36 4.05
CA LYS A 120 5.91 -9.89 3.45
C LYS A 120 5.76 -8.39 3.61
N ILE A 121 5.63 -7.65 2.50
CA ILE A 121 5.59 -6.18 2.53
C ILE A 121 4.20 -5.67 2.13
N LEU A 122 3.55 -4.95 3.03
CA LEU A 122 2.25 -4.32 2.85
C LEU A 122 2.45 -2.86 2.39
N HIS A 123 2.27 -2.61 1.09
CA HIS A 123 2.38 -1.27 0.53
C HIS A 123 1.04 -0.53 0.55
N LEU A 124 1.02 0.62 1.22
CA LEU A 124 -0.15 1.48 1.33
C LEU A 124 0.12 2.86 0.71
N PHE A 125 -0.95 3.53 0.29
CA PHE A 125 -0.93 4.89 -0.22
C PHE A 125 -1.86 5.78 0.61
N LEU A 126 -1.31 6.83 1.21
CA LEU A 126 -2.01 7.88 1.93
C LEU A 126 -2.26 9.08 0.99
N HIS A 127 -3.51 9.41 0.78
CA HIS A 127 -3.94 10.56 -0.02
C HIS A 127 -5.26 11.08 0.51
N ASP A 128 -5.44 12.39 0.58
CA ASP A 128 -6.71 13.02 0.98
C ASP A 128 -7.28 12.41 2.30
N HIS A 129 -6.39 12.16 3.28
CA HIS A 129 -6.67 11.50 4.58
C HIS A 129 -7.23 10.06 4.50
N HIS A 130 -7.03 9.38 3.37
CA HIS A 130 -7.51 8.02 3.12
C HIS A 130 -6.36 7.07 2.77
N PHE A 131 -6.45 5.83 3.25
CA PHE A 131 -5.48 4.77 2.99
C PHE A 131 -6.01 3.78 1.95
N ASP A 132 -5.20 3.57 0.92
CA ASP A 132 -5.42 2.54 -0.09
C ASP A 132 -4.25 1.58 -0.18
N ILE A 133 -4.49 0.41 -0.77
CA ILE A 133 -3.39 -0.53 -1.03
C ILE A 133 -2.76 -0.25 -2.39
N ILE A 134 -1.45 -0.39 -2.46
CA ILE A 134 -0.69 -0.42 -3.71
C ILE A 134 -0.47 -1.88 -4.07
N THR A 135 -1.03 -2.32 -5.19
CA THR A 135 -0.91 -3.71 -5.66
C THR A 135 0.32 -3.92 -6.53
N LYS A 136 0.81 -2.86 -7.17
CA LYS A 136 1.97 -2.87 -8.07
C LYS A 136 2.82 -1.62 -7.86
N VAL A 137 3.82 -1.70 -6.99
CA VAL A 137 4.69 -0.55 -6.64
C VAL A 137 5.42 0.06 -7.84
N PRO A 138 6.06 -0.71 -8.76
CA PRO A 138 6.71 -0.11 -9.92
C PRO A 138 5.74 0.74 -10.75
N ALA A 139 4.55 0.20 -11.04
CA ALA A 139 3.54 0.89 -11.82
C ALA A 139 3.01 2.14 -11.10
N PHE A 140 2.83 2.07 -9.77
CA PHE A 140 2.45 3.22 -8.94
C PHE A 140 3.47 4.36 -9.01
N LEU A 141 4.77 4.02 -9.10
CA LEU A 141 5.86 4.99 -9.23
C LEU A 141 6.12 5.41 -10.70
N GLY A 142 5.37 4.89 -11.68
CA GLY A 142 5.64 5.13 -13.10
C GLY A 142 6.99 4.54 -13.56
N LYS A 143 7.37 3.39 -13.01
CA LYS A 143 8.64 2.69 -13.26
C LYS A 143 8.40 1.26 -13.74
N SER A 144 9.40 0.72 -14.45
CA SER A 144 9.37 -0.66 -14.94
C SER A 144 9.68 -1.66 -13.82
N TYR A 145 10.52 -1.26 -12.87
CA TYR A 145 11.02 -2.11 -11.80
C TYR A 145 11.05 -1.36 -10.47
N TYR A 146 11.11 -2.11 -9.37
CA TYR A 146 11.22 -1.60 -8.01
C TYR A 146 12.08 -2.52 -7.16
N CYS A 147 12.95 -1.94 -6.32
CA CYS A 147 13.73 -2.68 -5.34
C CYS A 147 13.21 -2.39 -3.93
N ASP A 148 12.74 -3.43 -3.23
CA ASP A 148 12.22 -3.33 -1.87
C ASP A 148 13.27 -3.09 -0.79
N ILE A 149 14.54 -3.36 -1.09
CA ILE A 149 15.64 -3.12 -0.15
C ILE A 149 16.04 -1.64 -0.18
N CYS A 150 16.26 -1.15 -1.40
CA CYS A 150 16.74 0.19 -1.68
C CYS A 150 15.59 1.23 -1.76
N ASP A 151 14.33 0.78 -1.76
CA ASP A 151 13.10 1.58 -1.90
C ASP A 151 13.08 2.53 -3.10
N LYS A 152 13.57 2.04 -4.25
CA LYS A 152 13.72 2.83 -5.48
C LYS A 152 13.12 2.12 -6.68
N GLY A 153 12.35 2.87 -7.46
CA GLY A 153 11.88 2.44 -8.77
C GLY A 153 12.82 2.89 -9.88
N TYR A 154 13.01 2.03 -10.88
CA TYR A 154 13.93 2.25 -12.01
C TYR A 154 13.31 1.78 -13.33
N SER A 155 13.78 2.36 -14.44
CA SER A 155 13.21 2.12 -15.78
C SER A 155 13.95 1.03 -16.54
N ASN A 156 15.26 0.91 -16.34
CA ASN A 156 16.07 -0.16 -16.93
C ASN A 156 16.69 -1.02 -15.83
N SER A 157 16.71 -2.33 -16.02
CA SER A 157 17.27 -3.28 -15.04
C SER A 157 18.73 -2.98 -14.66
N GLU A 158 19.52 -2.47 -15.62
CA GLU A 158 20.92 -2.09 -15.42
C GLU A 158 21.11 -0.84 -14.54
N ASP A 159 20.11 0.04 -14.46
CA ASP A 159 20.19 1.29 -13.71
C ASP A 159 20.26 1.03 -12.20
N HIS A 160 19.68 -0.08 -11.74
CA HIS A 160 19.71 -0.46 -10.33
C HIS A 160 21.11 -0.93 -9.89
N CYS A 161 21.80 -1.69 -10.75
CA CYS A 161 23.10 -2.29 -10.45
C CYS A 161 24.26 -1.28 -10.52
N ARG A 162 24.08 -0.13 -11.21
CA ARG A 162 25.11 0.90 -11.40
C ARG A 162 25.26 1.91 -10.25
N ILE A 163 24.41 1.86 -9.23
CA ILE A 163 24.63 2.67 -8.02
C ILE A 163 25.86 2.06 -7.33
N LYS A 164 27.02 2.71 -7.50
CA LYS A 164 28.33 2.28 -6.96
C LYS A 164 28.16 1.79 -5.51
N GLN A 165 28.45 0.51 -5.28
CA GLN A 165 27.99 -0.34 -4.17
C GLN A 165 26.59 -0.92 -4.38
N GLY A 166 26.44 -1.75 -5.44
CA GLY A 166 25.20 -2.46 -5.76
C GLY A 166 24.53 -3.01 -4.50
N CYS A 167 23.20 -2.89 -4.43
CA CYS A 167 22.39 -3.28 -3.27
C CYS A 167 22.86 -4.68 -2.82
N LEU A 168 23.63 -4.78 -1.71
CA LEU A 168 24.38 -5.99 -1.26
C LEU A 168 23.47 -7.20 -0.90
N GLY A 169 22.17 -7.10 -1.19
CA GLY A 169 21.16 -8.13 -0.96
C GLY A 169 20.20 -8.34 -2.13
N CYS A 170 20.57 -7.92 -3.36
CA CYS A 170 19.89 -8.29 -4.60
C CYS A 170 20.63 -9.42 -5.33
#